data_AF-A0A7C4ITZ2-F1
#
_entry.id   AF-A0A7C4ITZ2-F1
#
_cell.length_a   1.000
_cell.length_b   1.000
_cell.length_c   1.000
_cell.angle_alpha   90.00
_cell.angle_beta   90.00
_cell.angle_gamma   90.00
#
_symmetry.space_group_name_H-M   'P 1'
#
loop_
_entity.id
_entity.type
_entity.pdbx_description
1 polymer ?
#
loop_
_entity_poly.entity_id
_entity_poly.type
_entity_poly.pdbx_seq_one_letter_code
_entity_poly.pdbx_strand_id
1 'polypeptide(L)'
;MSSFSDRLVEAVRRCGNPVLVGLDPRWESLPESIRSGVSARPADRADAFRRFCVEVIEVVAGRVPAVKPQAAFFEQLGPAGFAALGEVVAYAKDRGLL
;
A
#
# COMPACT_ATOMS: atom_id res chain seq x y z
N MET A 1 16.53 11.65 17.82
CA MET A 1 15.54 10.98 16.94
C MET A 1 15.37 9.56 17.45
N SER A 2 14.14 9.06 17.58
CA SER A 2 13.91 7.65 17.93
C SER A 2 14.24 6.75 16.74
N SER A 3 14.75 5.55 16.98
CA SER A 3 15.11 4.61 15.92
C SER A 3 13.84 4.10 15.20
N PHE A 4 13.99 3.45 14.04
CA PHE A 4 12.84 2.78 13.40
C PHE A 4 12.20 1.74 14.33
N SER A 5 13.03 0.96 15.02
CA SER A 5 12.58 -0.06 15.97
C SER A 5 11.77 0.54 17.12
N ASP A 6 12.21 1.68 17.66
CA ASP A 6 11.48 2.38 18.74
C ASP A 6 10.10 2.84 18.25
N ARG A 7 10.04 3.49 17.08
CA ARG A 7 8.77 3.94 16.48
C ARG A 7 7.83 2.76 16.20
N LEU A 8 8.37 1.62 15.76
CA LEU A 8 7.57 0.41 15.53
C LEU A 8 7.01 -0.15 16.84
N VAL A 9 7.82 -0.24 17.90
CA VAL A 9 7.36 -0.69 19.22
C VAL A 9 6.25 0.24 19.76
N GLU A 10 6.41 1.55 19.60
CA GLU A 10 5.39 2.54 19.97
C GLU A 10 4.09 2.36 19.17
N ALA A 11 4.20 2.15 17.85
CA ALA A 11 3.05 1.93 16.98
C ALA A 11 2.29 0.63 17.33
N VAL A 12 3.02 -0.46 17.59
CA VAL A 12 2.45 -1.75 18.02
C VAL A 12 1.67 -1.59 19.32
N ARG A 13 2.25 -0.87 20.30
CA ARG A 13 1.57 -0.59 21.57
C ARG A 13 0.32 0.27 21.38
N ARG A 14 0.39 1.33 20.57
CA ARG A 14 -0.74 2.21 20.26
C ARG A 14 -1.91 1.46 19.60
N CYS A 15 -1.61 0.57 18.65
CA CYS A 15 -2.63 -0.21 17.94
C CYS A 15 -3.08 -1.47 18.71
N GLY A 16 -2.37 -1.84 19.78
CA GLY A 16 -2.67 -3.03 20.59
C GLY A 16 -2.39 -4.35 19.88
N ASN A 17 -1.67 -4.33 18.75
CA ASN A 17 -1.37 -5.52 17.96
C ASN A 17 -0.12 -5.34 17.07
N PRO A 18 0.58 -6.43 16.71
CA PRO A 18 1.73 -6.39 15.83
C PRO A 18 1.39 -6.70 14.35
N VAL A 19 0.12 -6.62 13.94
CA VAL A 19 -0.28 -7.02 12.57
C VAL A 19 0.36 -6.08 11.54
N LEU A 20 0.91 -6.66 10.49
CA LEU A 20 1.45 -5.94 9.33
C LEU A 20 0.60 -6.29 8.12
N VAL A 21 -0.05 -5.28 7.52
CA VAL A 21 -0.88 -5.51 6.33
C VAL A 21 0.00 -5.50 5.08
N GLY A 22 0.00 -6.61 4.35
CA GLY A 22 0.65 -6.70 3.04
C GLY A 22 -0.17 -5.98 1.97
N LEU A 23 0.50 -5.18 1.13
CA LEU A 23 -0.12 -4.50 -0.01
C LEU A 23 0.42 -5.11 -1.29
N ASP A 24 -0.26 -6.16 -1.74
CA ASP A 24 0.18 -7.09 -2.77
C ASP A 24 -0.85 -7.14 -3.93
N PRO A 25 -1.09 -6.02 -4.64
CA PRO A 25 -2.15 -5.95 -5.64
C PRO A 25 -1.91 -6.93 -6.80
N ARG A 26 -2.89 -7.77 -7.08
CA ARG A 26 -2.90 -8.68 -8.24
C ARG A 26 -4.08 -8.31 -9.11
N TRP A 27 -3.83 -8.18 -10.42
CA TRP A 27 -4.86 -7.74 -11.35
C TRP A 27 -6.12 -8.60 -11.24
N GLU A 28 -5.99 -9.92 -11.15
CA GLU A 28 -7.09 -10.87 -11.09
C GLU A 28 -7.84 -10.85 -9.75
N SER A 29 -7.24 -10.29 -8.70
CA SER A 29 -7.82 -10.19 -7.36
C SER A 29 -8.37 -8.82 -7.04
N LEU A 30 -8.21 -7.83 -7.93
CA LEU A 30 -8.78 -6.50 -7.72
C LEU A 30 -10.31 -6.55 -7.81
N PRO A 31 -11.02 -5.77 -6.96
CA PRO A 31 -12.46 -5.61 -7.09
C PRO A 31 -12.88 -5.14 -8.48
N GLU A 32 -14.03 -5.61 -8.97
CA GLU A 32 -14.57 -5.19 -10.27
C GLU A 32 -14.74 -3.67 -10.37
N SER A 33 -15.11 -3.01 -9.27
CA SER A 33 -15.25 -1.54 -9.19
C SER A 33 -13.95 -0.77 -9.46
N ILE A 34 -12.78 -1.43 -9.35
CA ILE A 34 -11.47 -0.87 -9.67
C ILE A 34 -11.01 -1.32 -11.06
N ARG A 35 -11.33 -2.55 -11.49
CA ARG A 35 -10.92 -3.09 -12.80
C ARG A 35 -11.74 -2.58 -13.97
N SER A 36 -13.03 -2.29 -13.74
CA SER A 36 -13.96 -1.94 -14.82
C SER A 36 -13.52 -0.68 -15.55
N GLY A 37 -13.46 -0.75 -16.88
CA GLY A 37 -13.04 0.38 -17.74
C GLY A 37 -11.54 0.68 -17.75
N VAL A 38 -10.72 -0.06 -17.01
CA VAL A 38 -9.25 0.11 -17.00
C VAL A 38 -8.62 -0.72 -18.12
N SER A 39 -7.76 -0.09 -18.93
CA SER A 39 -7.11 -0.76 -20.05
C SER A 39 -5.95 -1.67 -19.61
N ALA A 40 -5.42 -2.47 -20.55
CA ALA A 40 -4.25 -3.31 -20.29
C ALA A 40 -2.91 -2.54 -20.30
N ARG A 41 -2.91 -1.22 -20.55
CA ARG A 41 -1.68 -0.42 -20.54
C ARG A 41 -1.07 -0.43 -19.13
N PRO A 42 0.27 -0.58 -18.98
CA PRO A 42 0.90 -0.63 -17.66
C PRO A 42 0.59 0.57 -16.78
N ALA A 43 0.50 1.78 -17.35
CA ALA A 43 0.16 2.99 -16.61
C ALA A 43 -1.25 2.97 -16.00
N ASP A 44 -2.25 2.48 -16.75
CA ASP A 44 -3.63 2.42 -16.26
C ASP A 44 -3.76 1.35 -15.17
N ARG A 45 -3.08 0.21 -15.32
CA ARG A 45 -3.02 -0.82 -14.27
C ARG A 45 -2.28 -0.35 -13.03
N ALA A 46 -1.23 0.47 -13.19
CA ALA A 46 -0.47 1.02 -12.07
C ALA A 46 -1.33 1.98 -11.23
N ASP A 47 -2.15 2.82 -11.88
CA ASP A 47 -3.11 3.67 -11.17
C ASP A 47 -4.19 2.83 -10.45
N ALA A 48 -4.68 1.75 -11.07
CA ALA A 48 -5.60 0.83 -10.41
C ALA A 48 -4.98 0.16 -9.17
N PHE A 49 -3.71 -0.25 -9.24
CA PHE A 49 -2.96 -0.82 -8.12
C PHE A 49 -2.78 0.20 -7.00
N ARG A 50 -2.38 1.43 -7.35
CA ARG A 50 -2.27 2.56 -6.43
C ARG A 50 -3.59 2.82 -5.71
N ARG A 51 -4.69 2.95 -6.46
CA ARG A 51 -6.03 3.20 -5.93
C ARG A 51 -6.44 2.11 -4.95
N PHE A 52 -6.29 0.85 -5.32
CA PHE A 52 -6.59 -0.27 -4.43
C PHE A 52 -5.78 -0.21 -3.13
N CYS A 53 -4.47 -0.01 -3.21
CA CYS A 53 -3.63 0.08 -2.02
C CYS A 53 -3.97 1.29 -1.13
N VAL A 54 -4.30 2.43 -1.72
CA VAL A 54 -4.76 3.62 -1.00
C VAL A 54 -6.08 3.34 -0.26
N GLU A 55 -7.05 2.72 -0.93
CA GLU A 55 -8.33 2.35 -0.29
C GLU A 55 -8.12 1.35 0.86
N VAL A 56 -7.19 0.39 0.72
CA VAL A 56 -6.81 -0.51 1.83
C VAL A 56 -6.16 0.26 2.97
N ILE A 57 -5.24 1.19 2.68
CA ILE A 57 -4.58 2.04 3.69
C ILE A 57 -5.63 2.82 4.50
N GLU A 58 -6.63 3.41 3.85
CA GLU A 58 -7.71 4.12 4.54
C GLU A 58 -8.44 3.26 5.56
N VAL A 59 -8.69 2.00 5.22
CA VAL A 59 -9.38 1.06 6.10
C VAL A 59 -8.50 0.66 7.28
N VAL A 60 -7.20 0.47 7.08
CA VAL A 60 -6.31 -0.10 8.12
C VAL A 60 -5.58 0.96 8.95
N ALA A 61 -5.53 2.22 8.49
CA ALA A 61 -4.91 3.32 9.22
C ALA A 61 -5.49 3.44 10.64
N GLY A 62 -4.60 3.61 11.62
CA GLY A 62 -4.94 3.64 13.04
C GLY A 62 -5.24 2.27 13.68
N ARG A 63 -5.49 1.21 12.89
CA ARG A 63 -5.78 -0.15 13.38
C ARG A 63 -4.55 -1.05 13.41
N VAL A 64 -3.60 -0.82 12.51
CA VAL A 64 -2.33 -1.57 12.42
C VAL A 64 -1.13 -0.63 12.53
N PRO A 65 0.02 -1.11 13.04
CA PRO A 65 1.23 -0.31 13.17
C PRO A 65 1.86 0.07 11.82
N ALA A 66 1.75 -0.79 10.82
CA ALA A 66 2.57 -0.73 9.61
C ALA A 66 1.89 -1.39 8.41
N VAL A 67 2.39 -1.07 7.21
CA VAL A 67 2.03 -1.75 5.96
C VAL A 67 3.28 -2.16 5.18
N LYS A 68 3.17 -3.19 4.35
CA LYS A 68 4.30 -3.66 3.54
C LYS A 68 3.91 -3.86 2.08
N PRO A 69 4.06 -2.83 1.23
CA PRO A 69 3.96 -2.98 -0.22
C PRO A 69 4.97 -4.00 -0.75
N GLN A 70 4.50 -4.96 -1.56
CA GLN A 70 5.39 -5.89 -2.25
C GLN A 70 5.76 -5.33 -3.63
N ALA A 71 7.00 -4.86 -3.74
CA ALA A 71 7.51 -4.17 -4.94
C ALA A 71 7.35 -4.98 -6.23
N ALA A 72 7.49 -6.31 -6.18
CA ALA A 72 7.39 -7.16 -7.37
C ALA A 72 6.05 -7.00 -8.13
N PHE A 73 4.94 -6.75 -7.42
CA PHE A 73 3.65 -6.52 -8.06
C PHE A 73 3.57 -5.18 -8.80
N PHE A 74 4.34 -4.19 -8.38
CA PHE A 74 4.43 -2.90 -9.05
C PHE A 74 5.47 -2.95 -10.18
N GLU A 75 6.60 -3.62 -9.96
CA GLU A 75 7.72 -3.74 -10.91
C GLU A 75 7.29 -4.31 -12.26
N GLN A 76 6.37 -5.28 -12.30
CA GLN A 76 5.84 -5.85 -13.54
C GLN A 76 5.14 -4.82 -14.45
N LEU A 77 4.76 -3.65 -13.92
CA LEU A 77 4.14 -2.54 -14.66
C LEU A 77 5.17 -1.48 -15.10
N GLY A 78 6.47 -1.77 -14.95
CA GLY A 78 7.56 -0.90 -15.36
C GLY A 78 7.63 0.41 -14.58
N PRO A 79 8.11 1.51 -15.20
CA PRO A 79 8.30 2.80 -14.53
C PRO A 79 7.03 3.35 -13.88
N ALA A 80 5.87 3.18 -14.52
CA ALA A 80 4.60 3.63 -13.96
C ALA A 80 4.23 2.87 -12.68
N GLY A 81 4.54 1.58 -12.62
CA GLY A 81 4.36 0.78 -11.40
C GLY A 81 5.21 1.26 -10.25
N PHE A 82 6.49 1.56 -10.48
CA PHE A 82 7.36 2.11 -9.43
C PHE A 82 6.95 3.50 -8.97
N ALA A 83 6.45 4.36 -9.87
CA ALA A 83 5.86 5.64 -9.49
C ALA A 83 4.65 5.43 -8.56
N ALA A 84 3.73 4.55 -8.93
CA ALA A 84 2.59 4.17 -8.10
C ALA A 84 3.00 3.60 -6.73
N LEU A 85 4.04 2.75 -6.68
CA LEU A 85 4.59 2.25 -5.42
C LEU A 85 5.09 3.40 -4.52
N GLY A 86 5.82 4.36 -5.09
CA GLY A 86 6.29 5.55 -4.37
C GLY A 86 5.13 6.36 -3.77
N GLU A 87 4.06 6.54 -4.54
CA GLU A 87 2.85 7.23 -4.08
C GLU A 87 2.14 6.47 -2.96
N VAL A 88 2.03 5.13 -3.05
CA VAL A 88 1.45 4.29 -1.97
C VAL A 88 2.28 4.40 -0.69
N VAL A 89 3.61 4.36 -0.79
CA VAL A 89 4.51 4.51 0.37
C VAL A 89 4.39 5.89 1.00
N ALA A 90 4.33 6.95 0.19
CA ALA A 90 4.12 8.31 0.68
C ALA A 90 2.77 8.44 1.41
N TYR A 91 1.70 7.93 0.80
CA TYR A 91 0.37 7.97 1.38
C TYR A 91 0.25 7.21 2.71
N ALA A 92 0.87 6.02 2.81
CA ALA A 92 0.92 5.26 4.07
C ALA A 92 1.59 6.06 5.20
N LYS A 93 2.71 6.72 4.89
CA LYS A 93 3.43 7.57 5.85
C LYS A 93 2.58 8.76 6.32
N ASP A 94 1.86 9.40 5.40
CA ASP A 94 0.95 10.51 5.72
C ASP A 94 -0.20 10.07 6.65
N ARG A 95 -0.58 8.78 6.60
CA ARG A 95 -1.57 8.18 7.52
C ARG A 95 -0.97 7.61 8.81
N GLY A 96 0.29 7.90 9.09
CA GLY A 96 0.97 7.50 10.33
C GLY A 96 1.31 6.01 10.42
N LEU A 97 1.27 5.30 9.29
CA LEU A 97 1.73 3.93 9.18
C LEU A 97 3.24 3.91 8.92
N LEU A 98 3.90 2.87 9.42
CA LEU A 98 5.31 2.58 9.18
C LEU A 98 5.52 1.69 7.96
#